data_AF-A0A938IZ57-F1
#
_entry.id   AF-A0A938IZ57-F1
#
_cell.length_a   1.000
_cell.length_b   1.000
_cell.length_c   1.000
_cell.angle_alpha   90.00
_cell.angle_beta   90.00
_cell.angle_gamma   90.00
#
_symmetry.space_group_name_H-M   'P 1'
#
loop_
_entity.id
_entity.type
_entity.pdbx_description
1 polymer ?
#
loop_
_entity_poly.entity_id
_entity_poly.type
_entity_poly.pdbx_seq_one_letter_code
_entity_poly.pdbx_strand_id
1 'polypeptide(L)'
;MRAPGRPRLRRLVVAAASGAAAIVATAAPAAAHTVGGVDATNYATTIRSVSPADPDVTVRVADNGDRLELTNTGRTDVVVVGYDDEAYLRVGPRGVFENVRSPAVFLNRVRRDPEPPPPSADPEAPPRWRKVSDGQTARWHDHRAHWMGAQDPPIVARRPGEEHLVQRFRIDVRAD
;
A
#
# COMPACT_ATOMS: atom_id res chain seq x y z
N MET A 1 74.36 -5.49 4.71
CA MET A 1 72.95 -5.05 4.58
C MET A 1 72.29 -5.80 3.42
N ARG A 2 71.26 -6.63 3.70
CA ARG A 2 70.17 -6.97 2.75
C ARG A 2 69.09 -7.73 3.53
N ALA A 3 67.95 -7.08 3.77
CA ALA A 3 66.80 -7.69 4.44
C ALA A 3 66.12 -8.72 3.52
N PRO A 4 65.77 -9.92 4.01
CA PRO A 4 65.03 -10.91 3.22
C PRO A 4 63.52 -10.65 3.32
N GLY A 5 62.77 -11.02 2.26
CA GLY A 5 61.40 -11.51 2.46
C GLY A 5 60.20 -10.67 2.01
N ARG A 6 60.31 -9.70 1.09
CA ARG A 6 59.12 -9.01 0.53
C ARG A 6 58.29 -9.74 -0.55
N PRO A 7 58.77 -10.75 -1.31
CA PRO A 7 57.99 -11.30 -2.42
C PRO A 7 56.91 -12.31 -1.99
N ARG A 8 57.10 -13.01 -0.86
CA ARG A 8 56.11 -13.98 -0.35
C ARG A 8 54.88 -13.29 0.26
N LEU A 9 55.09 -12.20 1.00
CA LEU A 9 54.01 -11.41 1.59
C LEU A 9 53.14 -10.74 0.51
N ARG A 10 53.76 -10.21 -0.55
CA ARG A 10 53.05 -9.59 -1.68
C ARG A 10 52.22 -10.60 -2.48
N ARG A 11 52.71 -11.84 -2.64
CA ARG A 11 51.95 -12.94 -3.29
C ARG A 11 50.77 -13.40 -2.44
N LEU A 12 50.91 -13.46 -1.12
CA LEU A 12 49.81 -13.78 -0.20
C LEU A 12 48.71 -12.71 -0.23
N VAL A 13 49.09 -11.43 -0.25
CA VAL A 13 48.12 -10.31 -0.35
C VAL A 13 47.39 -10.32 -1.69
N VAL A 14 48.10 -10.55 -2.80
CA VAL A 14 47.46 -10.64 -4.13
C VAL A 14 46.53 -11.85 -4.21
N ALA A 15 46.95 -13.02 -3.72
CA ALA A 15 46.11 -14.21 -3.71
C ALA A 15 44.86 -14.04 -2.82
N ALA A 16 44.99 -13.41 -1.66
CA ALA A 16 43.87 -13.10 -0.78
C ALA A 16 42.90 -12.08 -1.42
N ALA A 17 43.42 -11.04 -2.08
CA ALA A 17 42.62 -10.04 -2.79
C ALA A 17 41.89 -10.65 -4.01
N SER A 18 42.55 -11.53 -4.77
CA SER A 18 41.95 -12.26 -5.88
C SER A 18 40.87 -13.24 -5.40
N GLY A 19 41.10 -13.93 -4.27
CA GLY A 19 40.09 -14.78 -3.64
C GLY A 19 38.88 -13.99 -3.16
N ALA A 20 39.09 -12.85 -2.51
CA ALA A 20 38.01 -11.96 -2.09
C ALA A 20 37.22 -11.38 -3.29
N ALA A 21 37.90 -10.98 -4.36
CA ALA A 21 37.26 -10.50 -5.59
C ALA A 21 36.45 -11.60 -6.29
N ALA A 22 36.94 -12.84 -6.31
CA ALA A 22 36.20 -13.99 -6.84
C ALA A 22 34.94 -14.31 -6.02
N ILE A 23 35.01 -14.19 -4.68
CA ILE A 23 33.86 -14.38 -3.79
C ILE A 23 32.78 -13.31 -3.99
N VAL A 24 33.17 -12.05 -4.23
CA VAL A 24 32.22 -10.95 -4.53
C VAL A 24 31.61 -11.12 -5.92
N ALA A 25 32.38 -11.58 -6.91
CA ALA A 25 31.89 -11.77 -8.28
C ALA A 25 30.86 -12.90 -8.43
N THR A 26 30.84 -13.87 -7.51
CA THR A 26 29.86 -14.99 -7.50
C THR A 26 28.79 -14.84 -6.43
N ALA A 27 28.74 -13.71 -5.72
CA ALA A 27 27.66 -13.46 -4.77
C ALA A 27 26.36 -13.25 -5.57
N ALA A 28 25.53 -14.28 -5.63
CA ALA A 28 24.17 -14.16 -6.14
C ALA A 28 23.44 -13.07 -5.33
N PRO A 29 22.53 -12.28 -5.96
CA PRO A 29 21.71 -11.34 -5.22
C PRO A 29 21.07 -12.05 -4.03
N ALA A 30 21.22 -11.51 -2.83
CA ALA A 30 20.45 -11.99 -1.71
C ALA A 30 18.98 -11.70 -2.01
N ALA A 31 18.23 -12.73 -2.40
CA ALA A 31 16.79 -12.65 -2.56
C ALA A 31 16.17 -12.48 -1.16
N ALA A 32 16.00 -11.23 -0.74
CA ALA A 32 15.22 -10.91 0.45
C ALA A 32 13.73 -11.04 0.08
N HIS A 33 13.22 -12.26 0.11
CA HIS A 33 11.78 -12.49 0.07
C HIS A 33 11.16 -11.87 1.33
N THR A 34 10.18 -10.99 1.17
CA THR A 34 9.41 -10.44 2.29
C THR A 34 8.65 -11.58 2.95
N VAL A 35 8.99 -11.90 4.20
CA VAL A 35 8.25 -12.85 5.01
C VAL A 35 6.92 -12.20 5.39
N GLY A 36 5.86 -12.49 4.61
CA GLY A 36 4.48 -12.17 4.96
C GLY A 36 3.97 -10.76 4.64
N GLY A 37 4.64 -10.00 3.77
CA GLY A 37 4.24 -8.64 3.37
C GLY A 37 4.18 -8.46 1.85
N VAL A 38 3.48 -7.40 1.41
CA VAL A 38 3.34 -7.03 -0.01
C VAL A 38 4.70 -6.75 -0.63
N ASP A 39 4.89 -7.19 -1.88
CA ASP A 39 6.14 -7.01 -2.63
C ASP A 39 6.60 -5.54 -2.64
N ALA A 40 7.91 -5.33 -2.63
CA ALA A 40 8.48 -4.00 -2.75
C ALA A 40 8.03 -3.35 -4.08
N THR A 41 7.66 -2.08 -4.02
CA THR A 41 7.17 -1.32 -5.17
C THR A 41 7.86 0.03 -5.26
N ASN A 42 7.98 0.58 -6.47
CA ASN A 42 8.48 1.93 -6.75
C ASN A 42 7.41 3.02 -6.53
N TYR A 43 6.26 2.67 -5.94
CA TYR A 43 5.18 3.60 -5.61
C TYR A 43 5.10 3.80 -4.09
N ALA A 44 4.83 5.02 -3.66
CA ALA A 44 4.57 5.35 -2.26
C ALA A 44 3.26 6.12 -2.14
N THR A 45 2.43 5.71 -1.18
CA THR A 45 1.18 6.39 -0.84
C THR A 45 1.34 7.04 0.53
N THR A 46 0.95 8.31 0.65
CA THR A 46 1.04 9.07 1.90
C THR A 46 -0.25 9.81 2.17
N ILE A 47 -0.79 9.73 3.39
CA ILE A 47 -1.87 10.61 3.84
C ILE A 47 -1.27 11.98 4.13
N ARG A 48 -1.76 13.02 3.44
CA ARG A 48 -1.29 14.39 3.65
C ARG A 48 -2.02 15.10 4.78
N SER A 49 -3.31 14.84 4.94
CA SER A 49 -4.16 15.49 5.93
C SER A 49 -5.47 14.72 6.08
N VAL A 50 -6.07 14.82 7.26
CA VAL A 50 -7.48 14.46 7.53
C VAL A 50 -8.18 15.74 7.95
N SER A 51 -9.34 16.04 7.34
CA SER A 51 -10.04 17.31 7.56
C SER A 51 -11.56 17.10 7.56
N PRO A 52 -12.29 17.63 8.57
CA PRO A 52 -11.74 18.17 9.81
C PRO A 52 -10.97 17.08 10.58
N ALA A 53 -10.01 17.51 11.40
CA ALA A 53 -9.31 16.56 12.27
C ALA A 53 -10.29 16.09 13.37
N ASP A 54 -10.34 14.79 13.59
CA ASP A 54 -11.15 14.16 14.64
C ASP A 54 -10.20 13.31 15.49
N PRO A 55 -10.09 13.56 16.82
CA PRO A 55 -9.18 12.82 17.69
C PRO A 55 -9.54 11.33 17.83
N ASP A 56 -10.78 10.96 17.55
CA ASP A 56 -11.26 9.58 17.64
C ASP A 56 -11.07 8.80 16.32
N VAL A 57 -10.69 9.48 15.23
CA VAL A 57 -10.53 8.88 13.91
C VAL A 57 -9.08 8.94 13.45
N THR A 58 -8.48 7.77 13.24
CA THR A 58 -7.13 7.65 12.67
C THR A 58 -7.18 7.00 11.30
N VAL A 59 -6.46 7.58 10.34
CA VAL A 59 -6.30 7.02 8.99
C VAL A 59 -4.82 6.82 8.70
N ARG A 60 -4.46 5.66 8.16
CA ARG A 60 -3.09 5.38 7.72
C ARG A 60 -3.06 4.54 6.45
N VAL A 61 -1.91 4.59 5.80
CA VAL A 61 -1.56 3.64 4.74
C VAL A 61 -1.01 2.37 5.40
N ALA A 62 -1.46 1.22 4.92
CA ALA A 62 -1.02 -0.09 5.34
C ALA A 62 -0.41 -0.83 4.15
N ASP A 63 0.29 -1.94 4.44
CA ASP A 63 0.67 -2.94 3.44
C ASP A 63 1.42 -2.32 2.23
N ASN A 64 2.46 -1.51 2.49
CA ASN A 64 3.26 -0.82 1.45
C ASN A 64 2.45 0.00 0.42
N GLY A 65 1.36 0.65 0.84
CA GLY A 65 0.52 1.42 -0.07
C GLY A 65 -0.64 0.64 -0.69
N ASP A 66 -0.74 -0.65 -0.38
CA ASP A 66 -1.75 -1.53 -0.95
C ASP A 66 -3.14 -1.34 -0.32
N ARG A 67 -3.17 -0.93 0.94
CA ARG A 67 -4.41 -0.74 1.69
C ARG A 67 -4.44 0.56 2.45
N LEU A 68 -5.65 1.05 2.65
CA LEU A 68 -5.95 2.08 3.64
C LEU A 68 -6.51 1.41 4.89
N GLU A 69 -6.20 2.00 6.04
CA GLU A 69 -6.79 1.63 7.31
C GLU A 69 -7.45 2.86 7.94
N LEU A 70 -8.68 2.67 8.42
CA LEU A 70 -9.39 3.62 9.25
C LEU A 70 -9.77 2.96 10.57
N THR A 71 -9.41 3.61 11.67
CA THR A 71 -9.85 3.26 13.02
C THR A 71 -10.72 4.36 13.58
N ASN A 72 -11.86 4.01 14.18
CA ASN A 72 -12.77 4.93 14.86
C ASN A 72 -13.04 4.47 16.30
N THR A 73 -12.43 5.14 17.28
CA THR A 73 -12.63 4.88 18.71
C THR A 73 -13.79 5.68 19.33
N GLY A 74 -14.45 6.53 18.53
CA GLY A 74 -15.51 7.42 18.97
C GLY A 74 -16.85 6.71 19.19
N ARG A 75 -17.85 7.51 19.55
CA ARG A 75 -19.22 7.03 19.84
C ARG A 75 -20.14 7.03 18.63
N THR A 76 -19.80 7.80 17.61
CA THR A 76 -20.59 7.95 16.37
C THR A 76 -19.95 7.13 15.26
N ASP A 77 -20.77 6.51 14.43
CA ASP A 77 -20.28 5.75 13.29
C ASP A 77 -19.68 6.72 12.25
N VAL A 78 -18.56 6.34 11.66
CA VAL A 78 -17.94 7.03 10.51
C VAL A 78 -18.21 6.21 9.27
N VAL A 79 -18.78 6.84 8.25
CA VAL A 79 -19.06 6.24 6.95
C VAL A 79 -18.03 6.71 5.93
N VAL A 80 -17.31 5.75 5.35
CA VAL A 80 -16.45 5.98 4.18
C VAL A 80 -17.32 6.05 2.93
N VAL A 81 -17.07 7.05 2.09
CA VAL A 81 -17.79 7.27 0.83
C VAL A 81 -17.09 6.54 -0.32
N GLY A 82 -17.90 5.87 -1.14
CA GLY A 82 -17.48 5.10 -2.30
C GLY A 82 -17.09 5.98 -3.49
N TYR A 83 -17.19 5.41 -4.68
CA TYR A 83 -16.75 6.06 -5.92
C TYR A 83 -17.84 6.91 -6.58
N ASP A 84 -19.09 6.56 -6.31
CA ASP A 84 -20.31 7.18 -6.86
C ASP A 84 -21.06 7.94 -5.75
N ASP A 85 -20.31 8.52 -4.80
CA ASP A 85 -20.82 9.21 -3.61
C ASP A 85 -21.70 8.37 -2.67
N GLU A 86 -21.65 7.05 -2.79
CA GLU A 86 -22.46 6.12 -2.03
C GLU A 86 -21.84 5.75 -0.66
N ALA A 87 -22.67 5.28 0.28
CA ALA A 87 -22.15 4.74 1.54
C ALA A 87 -21.41 3.43 1.28
N TYR A 88 -20.12 3.34 1.61
CA TYR A 88 -19.31 2.14 1.35
C TYR A 88 -19.04 1.32 2.62
N LEU A 89 -18.24 1.86 3.54
CA LEU A 89 -17.93 1.23 4.83
C LEU A 89 -18.53 2.07 5.95
N ARG A 90 -18.92 1.41 7.04
CA ARG A 90 -19.29 2.07 8.29
C ARG A 90 -18.47 1.49 9.44
N VAL A 91 -17.79 2.35 10.18
CA VAL A 91 -16.83 1.99 11.22
C VAL A 91 -17.17 2.74 12.49
N GLY A 92 -17.35 2.01 13.59
CA GLY A 92 -17.64 2.62 14.88
C GLY A 92 -17.78 1.60 16.00
N PRO A 93 -18.36 1.97 17.16
CA PRO A 93 -18.30 1.18 18.39
C PRO A 93 -19.04 -0.16 18.30
N ARG A 94 -19.90 -0.34 17.29
CA ARG A 94 -20.63 -1.60 17.06
C ARG A 94 -19.93 -2.55 16.09
N GLY A 95 -18.81 -2.14 15.50
CA GLY A 95 -18.04 -2.95 14.56
C GLY A 95 -17.80 -2.26 13.22
N VAL A 96 -17.28 -3.04 12.26
CA VAL A 96 -17.17 -2.64 10.85
C VAL A 96 -18.28 -3.28 10.05
N PHE A 97 -18.90 -2.48 9.19
CA PHE A 97 -19.94 -2.90 8.27
C PHE A 97 -19.58 -2.47 6.85
N GLU A 98 -19.96 -3.29 5.88
CA GLU A 98 -19.92 -2.94 4.46
C GLU A 98 -21.35 -2.82 3.91
N ASN A 99 -21.57 -1.85 3.04
CA ASN A 99 -22.84 -1.71 2.33
C ASN A 99 -22.84 -2.67 1.13
N VAL A 100 -23.59 -3.76 1.21
CA VAL A 100 -23.60 -4.77 0.13
C VAL A 100 -24.25 -4.27 -1.18
N ARG A 101 -24.79 -3.05 -1.20
CA ARG A 101 -25.27 -2.35 -2.39
C ARG A 101 -24.26 -1.37 -2.98
N SER A 102 -23.15 -1.07 -2.31
CA SER A 102 -22.13 -0.17 -2.84
C SER A 102 -21.29 -0.85 -3.92
N PRO A 103 -21.13 -0.23 -5.11
CA PRO A 103 -20.14 -0.64 -6.12
C PRO A 103 -18.74 -0.82 -5.54
N ALA A 104 -18.32 0.05 -4.62
CA ALA A 104 -16.99 -0.01 -4.00
C ALA A 104 -16.72 -1.33 -3.25
N VAL A 105 -17.73 -2.02 -2.71
CA VAL A 105 -17.56 -3.37 -2.10
C VAL A 105 -17.07 -4.40 -3.11
N PHE A 106 -17.43 -4.26 -4.38
CA PHE A 106 -17.03 -5.19 -5.44
C PHE A 106 -15.68 -4.80 -6.03
N LEU A 107 -15.53 -3.52 -6.37
CA LEU A 107 -14.31 -2.98 -6.98
C LEU A 107 -13.09 -3.18 -6.07
N ASN A 108 -13.25 -3.00 -4.75
CA ASN A 108 -12.14 -3.02 -3.79
C ASN A 108 -11.74 -4.41 -3.28
N ARG A 109 -12.33 -5.48 -3.83
CA ARG A 109 -11.91 -6.86 -3.48
C ARG A 109 -10.57 -7.23 -4.06
N VAL A 110 -10.21 -6.61 -5.18
CA VAL A 110 -8.95 -6.83 -5.86
C VAL A 110 -8.21 -5.51 -5.97
N ARG A 111 -6.89 -5.60 -6.03
CA ARG A 111 -6.03 -4.42 -6.14
C ARG A 111 -6.10 -3.77 -7.53
N ARG A 112 -6.23 -4.55 -8.59
CA ARG A 112 -6.23 -4.08 -9.98
C ARG A 112 -7.26 -4.82 -10.80
N ASP A 113 -7.68 -4.18 -11.88
CA ASP A 113 -8.54 -4.75 -12.92
C ASP A 113 -9.79 -5.47 -12.35
N PRO A 114 -10.60 -4.79 -11.53
CA PRO A 114 -11.83 -5.38 -11.01
C PRO A 114 -12.81 -5.68 -12.14
N GLU A 115 -13.57 -6.76 -11.99
CA GLU A 115 -14.75 -6.99 -12.82
C GLU A 115 -15.82 -5.92 -12.53
N PRO A 116 -16.68 -5.58 -13.51
CA PRO A 116 -17.80 -4.67 -13.29
C PRO A 116 -18.70 -5.15 -12.13
N PRO A 117 -19.17 -4.25 -11.26
CA PRO A 117 -20.12 -4.61 -10.21
C PRO A 117 -21.41 -5.20 -10.79
N PRO A 118 -22.06 -6.15 -10.09
CA PRO A 118 -23.34 -6.68 -10.52
C PRO A 118 -24.45 -5.61 -10.42
N PRO A 119 -25.59 -5.77 -11.12
CA PRO A 119 -26.70 -4.81 -11.05
C PRO A 119 -27.29 -4.60 -9.64
N SER A 120 -27.04 -5.52 -8.70
CA SER A 120 -27.44 -5.37 -7.30
C SER A 120 -26.57 -4.40 -6.49
N ALA A 121 -25.41 -4.02 -7.03
CA ALA A 121 -24.55 -2.97 -6.52
C ALA A 121 -25.04 -1.62 -7.07
N ASP A 122 -26.16 -1.16 -6.52
CA ASP A 122 -26.80 0.10 -6.90
C ASP A 122 -26.39 1.22 -5.91
N PRO A 123 -25.60 2.22 -6.34
CA PRO A 123 -25.13 3.30 -5.47
C PRO A 123 -26.26 4.22 -4.99
N GLU A 124 -27.38 4.29 -5.72
CA GLU A 124 -28.54 5.13 -5.38
C GLU A 124 -29.48 4.41 -4.39
N ALA A 125 -29.36 3.09 -4.25
CA ALA A 125 -30.22 2.32 -3.37
C ALA A 125 -29.89 2.55 -1.88
N PRO A 126 -30.89 2.53 -0.98
CA PRO A 126 -30.64 2.63 0.46
C PRO A 126 -29.62 1.57 0.93
N PRO A 127 -28.66 1.94 1.80
CA PRO A 127 -27.57 1.05 2.17
C PRO A 127 -28.08 -0.18 2.90
N ARG A 128 -27.50 -1.34 2.57
CA ARG A 128 -27.74 -2.60 3.27
C ARG A 128 -26.46 -3.05 3.95
N TRP A 129 -26.38 -2.79 5.24
CA TRP A 129 -25.21 -3.08 6.04
C TRP A 129 -25.06 -4.56 6.36
N ARG A 130 -23.89 -5.13 6.05
CA ARG A 130 -23.44 -6.44 6.53
C ARG A 130 -22.26 -6.22 7.47
N LYS A 131 -22.32 -6.78 8.67
CA LYS A 131 -21.20 -6.74 9.62
C LYS A 131 -20.07 -7.63 9.11
N VAL A 132 -18.84 -7.12 9.14
CA VAL A 132 -17.64 -7.85 8.71
C VAL A 132 -16.59 -7.97 9.82
N SER A 133 -16.70 -7.18 10.88
CA SER A 133 -15.84 -7.28 12.07
C SER A 133 -16.54 -6.74 13.31
N ASP A 134 -16.22 -7.30 14.47
CA ASP A 134 -16.60 -6.75 15.79
C ASP A 134 -15.66 -5.64 16.26
N GLY A 135 -14.49 -5.48 15.61
CA GLY A 135 -13.52 -4.42 15.93
C GLY A 135 -13.87 -3.05 15.34
N GLN A 136 -13.07 -2.05 15.69
CA GLN A 136 -13.26 -0.64 15.31
C GLN A 136 -12.34 -0.19 14.16
N THR A 137 -11.75 -1.14 13.42
CA THR A 137 -10.75 -0.87 12.39
C THR A 137 -11.13 -1.55 11.09
N ALA A 138 -11.29 -0.76 10.03
CA ALA A 138 -11.47 -1.25 8.66
C ALA A 138 -10.17 -1.15 7.88
N ARG A 139 -9.88 -2.17 7.08
CA ARG A 139 -8.82 -2.17 6.06
C ARG A 139 -9.41 -2.51 4.70
N TRP A 140 -9.08 -1.74 3.68
CA TRP A 140 -9.56 -1.99 2.31
C TRP A 140 -8.54 -1.54 1.27
N HIS A 141 -8.61 -2.13 0.07
CA HIS A 141 -7.96 -1.58 -1.11
C HIS A 141 -8.77 -0.38 -1.60
N ASP A 142 -8.14 0.70 -2.02
CA ASP A 142 -8.83 1.83 -2.64
C ASP A 142 -8.12 2.21 -3.93
N HIS A 143 -8.82 2.10 -5.06
CA HIS A 143 -8.24 2.33 -6.38
C HIS A 143 -7.88 3.81 -6.59
N ARG A 144 -8.40 4.74 -5.78
CA ARG A 144 -7.94 6.14 -5.76
C ARG A 144 -6.56 6.28 -5.12
N ALA A 145 -6.14 5.36 -4.25
CA ALA A 145 -4.92 5.48 -3.46
C ALA A 145 -3.66 4.96 -4.18
N HIS A 146 -3.78 4.33 -5.35
CA HIS A 146 -2.66 3.82 -6.13
C HIS A 146 -2.88 3.91 -7.64
N TRP A 147 -1.78 3.81 -8.41
CA TRP A 147 -1.84 3.78 -9.86
C TRP A 147 -2.41 2.46 -10.38
N MET A 148 -3.50 2.57 -11.15
CA MET A 148 -4.25 1.45 -11.72
C MET A 148 -3.83 1.06 -13.15
N GLY A 149 -2.99 1.88 -13.80
CA GLY A 149 -2.54 1.58 -15.16
C GLY A 149 -1.64 0.35 -15.21
N ALA A 150 -1.78 -0.44 -16.28
CA ALA A 150 -0.94 -1.61 -16.54
C ALA A 150 0.52 -1.24 -16.87
N GLN A 151 0.75 -0.03 -17.38
CA GLN A 151 2.07 0.53 -17.68
C GLN A 151 2.40 1.65 -16.70
N ASP A 152 3.67 2.00 -16.57
CA ASP A 152 4.08 3.14 -15.74
C ASP A 152 3.40 4.44 -16.19
N PRO A 153 3.09 5.36 -15.24
CA PRO A 153 2.62 6.69 -15.56
C PRO A 153 3.56 7.35 -16.57
N PRO A 154 3.04 8.06 -17.60
CA PRO A 154 3.88 8.62 -18.66
C PRO A 154 5.04 9.49 -18.17
N ILE A 155 4.88 10.18 -17.03
CA ILE A 155 5.93 11.00 -16.43
C ILE A 155 7.08 10.15 -15.86
N VAL A 156 6.76 9.01 -15.24
CA VAL A 156 7.73 8.06 -14.69
C VAL A 156 8.51 7.40 -15.83
N ALA A 157 7.82 6.96 -16.88
CA ALA A 157 8.44 6.33 -18.05
C ALA A 157 9.43 7.26 -18.78
N ARG A 158 9.17 8.57 -18.79
CA ARG A 158 10.06 9.56 -19.45
C ARG A 158 11.30 9.90 -18.64
N ARG A 159 11.21 9.82 -17.30
CA ARG A 159 12.31 10.16 -16.39
C ARG A 159 12.44 9.08 -15.30
N PRO A 160 12.90 7.88 -15.69
CA PRO A 160 13.13 6.81 -14.74
C PRO A 160 14.27 7.20 -13.77
N GLY A 161 14.07 6.97 -12.47
CA GLY A 161 15.06 7.28 -11.43
C GLY A 161 14.84 8.60 -10.69
N GLU A 162 13.84 9.39 -11.07
CA GLU A 162 13.39 10.57 -10.33
C GLU A 162 12.11 10.27 -9.54
N GLU A 163 11.89 10.95 -8.41
CA GLU A 163 10.61 10.91 -7.71
C GLU A 163 9.56 11.76 -8.45
N HIS A 164 8.38 11.18 -8.68
CA HIS A 164 7.28 11.85 -9.36
C HIS A 164 6.00 11.79 -8.54
N LEU A 165 5.25 12.89 -8.50
CA LEU A 165 3.86 12.85 -8.04
C LEU A 165 3.00 12.21 -9.13
N VAL A 166 2.51 11.00 -8.88
CA VAL A 166 1.66 10.27 -9.83
C VAL A 166 0.22 10.77 -9.79
N GLN A 167 -0.38 10.87 -8.60
CA GLN A 167 -1.75 11.33 -8.44
C GLN A 167 -2.01 11.93 -7.06
N ARG A 168 -3.02 12.79 -6.99
CA ARG A 168 -3.64 13.23 -5.74
C ARG A 168 -5.00 12.57 -5.65
N PHE A 169 -5.39 12.18 -4.45
CA PHE A 169 -6.68 11.58 -4.19
C PHE A 169 -7.32 12.18 -2.94
N ARG A 170 -8.62 11.98 -2.84
CA ARG A 170 -9.44 12.27 -1.67
C ARG A 170 -10.35 11.08 -1.42
N ILE A 171 -10.58 10.81 -0.15
CA ILE A 171 -11.61 9.89 0.30
C ILE A 171 -12.44 10.66 1.29
N ASP A 172 -13.72 10.82 0.96
CA ASP A 172 -14.64 11.51 1.82
C ASP A 172 -15.18 10.55 2.89
N VAL A 173 -15.37 11.11 4.07
CA VAL A 173 -15.97 10.42 5.20
C VAL A 173 -17.06 11.33 5.78
N ARG A 174 -18.09 10.72 6.35
CA ARG A 174 -19.19 11.43 7.02
C ARG A 174 -19.55 10.75 8.33
N ALA A 175 -20.03 11.53 9.29
CA ALA A 175 -20.67 10.98 10.48
C ALA A 175 -22.07 10.46 10.10
N ASP A 176 -22.49 9.34 10.69
CA ASP A 176 -23.84 8.74 10.60
C ASP A 176 -24.60 8.90 11.92
#